data_AF-A0A9X1LQ64-F1
#
_entry.id   AF-A0A9X1LQ64-F1
#
_cell.length_a   1.000
_cell.length_b   1.000
_cell.length_c   1.000
_cell.angle_alpha   90.00
_cell.angle_beta   90.00
_cell.angle_gamma   90.00
#
_symmetry.space_group_name_H-M   'P 1'
#
loop_
_entity.id
_entity.type
_entity.pdbx_description
1 polymer ?
#
loop_
_entity_poly.entity_id
_entity_poly.type
_entity_poly.pdbx_seq_one_letter_code
_entity_poly.pdbx_strand_id
1 'polypeptide(L)' 'MLANLCVESYLRDLIENGFEVIVVSDAVGAPNRPELGDDLAATTTNFGFIANDVITTAEAVRRLPE' A
#
# COMPACT_ATOMS: atom_id res chain seq x y z
N MET A 1 -2.34 -7.28 6.81
CA MET A 1 -0.87 -7.12 6.78
C MET A 1 -0.53 -5.69 7.21
N LEU A 2 0.59 -5.46 7.90
CA LEU A 2 0.95 -4.13 8.44
C LEU A 2 1.50 -3.20 7.36
N ALA A 3 0.97 -1.98 7.30
CA ALA A 3 1.27 -1.00 6.25
C ALA A 3 2.78 -0.71 6.11
N ASN A 4 3.40 -0.15 7.15
CA ASN A 4 4.81 0.29 7.14
C ASN A 4 5.85 -0.82 7.31
N LEU A 5 5.41 -2.07 7.48
CA LEU A 5 6.30 -3.21 7.64
C LEU A 5 6.14 -4.12 6.43
N CYS A 6 5.25 -5.09 6.54
CA CYS A 6 5.15 -6.16 5.56
C CYS A 6 4.65 -5.66 4.20
N VAL A 7 3.69 -4.72 4.15
CA VAL A 7 3.15 -4.23 2.85
C VAL A 7 4.19 -3.36 2.14
N GLU A 8 4.77 -2.36 2.82
CA GLU A 8 5.79 -1.51 2.20
C GLU A 8 7.05 -2.31 1.80
N SER A 9 7.48 -3.26 2.63
CA SER A 9 8.63 -4.11 2.31
C SER A 9 8.37 -4.95 1.05
N TYR A 10 7.19 -5.55 0.91
CA TYR A 10 6.84 -6.31 -0.29
C TYR A 10 6.66 -5.42 -1.52
N LEU A 11 6.09 -4.23 -1.36
CA LEU A 11 5.99 -3.26 -2.44
C LEU A 11 7.38 -2.96 -3.02
N ARG A 12 8.36 -2.65 -2.17
CA ARG A 12 9.73 -2.36 -2.59
C ARG A 12 10.37 -3.55 -3.29
N ASP A 13 10.26 -4.74 -2.71
CA ASP A 13 10.80 -5.97 -3.29
C ASP A 13 10.21 -6.26 -4.69
N LEU A 14 8.89 -6.10 -4.86
CA LEU A 14 8.24 -6.30 -6.16
C LEU A 14 8.69 -5.25 -7.20
N ILE A 15 8.79 -3.98 -6.81
CA ILE A 15 9.29 -2.92 -7.70
C ILE A 15 10.74 -3.20 -8.10
N GLU A 16 11.59 -3.62 -7.16
CA GLU A 16 13.00 -3.96 -7.40
C GLU A 16 13.16 -5.18 -8.34
N ASN A 17 12.20 -6.11 -8.32
CA ASN A 17 12.13 -7.23 -9.25
C ASN A 17 11.48 -6.88 -10.60
N GLY A 18 11.14 -5.61 -10.84
CA GLY A 18 10.65 -5.11 -12.13
C GLY A 18 9.16 -5.34 -12.39
N PHE A 19 8.36 -5.61 -11.35
CA PHE A 19 6.91 -5.68 -11.47
C PHE A 19 6.29 -4.28 -11.49
N GLU A 20 5.18 -4.12 -12.22
CA GLU A 20 4.28 -2.99 -11.98
C GLU A 20 3.36 -3.32 -10.81
N VAL A 21 3.40 -2.47 -9.78
CA VAL A 21 2.72 -2.73 -8.51
C VAL A 21 1.68 -1.66 -8.23
N ILE A 22 0.46 -2.12 -7.97
CA ILE A 22 -0.65 -1.28 -7.50
C ILE A 22 -0.90 -1.64 -6.04
N VAL A 23 -1.04 -0.62 -5.18
CA VAL A 23 -1.44 -0.81 -3.78
C VAL A 23 -2.92 -0.52 -3.62
N VAL A 24 -3.64 -1.44 -2.96
CA VAL A 24 -5.06 -1.26 -2.60
C VAL A 24 -5.13 -0.69 -1.18
N SER A 25 -5.24 0.62 -1.05
CA SER A 25 -4.98 1.35 0.21
C SER A 25 -6.00 1.07 1.32
N ASP A 26 -7.27 0.85 0.97
CA ASP A 26 -8.34 0.51 1.91
C ASP A 26 -8.39 -0.99 2.28
N ALA A 27 -7.49 -1.81 1.72
CA ALA A 27 -7.28 -3.20 2.09
C ALA A 27 -6.05 -3.42 3.01
N VAL A 28 -5.41 -2.33 3.46
CA VAL A 28 -4.21 -2.33 4.29
C VAL A 28 -4.55 -1.84 5.70
N GLY A 29 -4.00 -2.49 6.72
CA GLY A 29 -4.18 -2.09 8.13
C GLY A 29 -2.87 -1.61 8.74
N ALA A 30 -2.97 -0.70 9.70
CA ALA A 30 -1.83 -0.22 10.48
C ALA A 30 -2.22 -0.03 11.96
N PRO A 31 -1.30 -0.23 12.92
CA PRO A 31 -1.54 0.11 14.31
C PRO A 31 -1.61 1.62 14.47
N ASN A 32 -2.61 2.10 15.22
CA ASN A 32 -2.63 3.49 15.65
C ASN A 32 -2.09 3.55 17.08
N ARG A 33 -0.87 4.10 17.24
CA ARG A 33 -0.23 4.28 18.55
C ARG A 33 -0.17 5.78 18.87
N PRO A 34 -0.76 6.24 19.98
CA PRO A 34 -0.82 7.67 20.31
C PRO A 34 0.54 8.39 20.29
N GLU A 35 1.60 7.67 20.63
CA GLU A 35 2.97 8.19 20.78
C GLU A 35 3.79 8.13 19.49
N LEU A 36 3.38 7.33 18.50
CA LEU A 36 4.06 7.22 17.20
C LEU A 36 3.26 7.86 16.06
N GLY A 37 1.98 8.18 16.29
CA GLY A 37 1.10 8.82 15.32
C GLY A 37 0.31 7.84 14.46
N ASP A 38 -0.30 8.39 13.41
CA ASP A 38 -1.11 7.64 12.44
C ASP A 38 -0.22 6.99 11.39
N ASP A 39 0.09 5.72 11.63
CA ASP A 39 0.93 4.91 10.74
C ASP A 39 0.29 4.67 9.37
N LEU A 40 -1.05 4.60 9.30
CA LEU A 40 -1.74 4.39 8.02
C LEU A 40 -1.59 5.61 7.12
N ALA A 41 -1.74 6.82 7.68
CA ALA A 41 -1.55 8.07 6.95
C ALA A 41 -0.11 8.25 6.46
N ALA A 42 0.87 7.96 7.33
CA ALA A 42 2.29 8.03 6.98
C ALA A 42 2.63 7.04 5.85
N THR A 43 2.20 5.79 5.96
CA THR A 43 2.51 4.77 4.94
C THR A 43 1.80 5.03 3.62
N THR A 44 0.55 5.50 3.65
CA THR A 44 -0.19 5.83 2.41
C THR A 44 0.53 6.91 1.61
N THR A 45 1.18 7.87 2.31
CA THR A 45 2.05 8.85 1.67
C THR A 45 3.25 8.19 0.99
N ASN A 46 3.92 7.25 1.66
CA ASN A 46 5.04 6.50 1.08
C ASN A 46 4.64 5.68 -0.15
N PHE A 47 3.46 5.04 -0.13
CA PHE A 47 2.97 4.29 -1.28
C PHE A 47 2.88 5.15 -2.54
N GLY A 48 2.44 6.41 -2.42
CA GLY A 48 2.37 7.34 -3.55
C GLY A 48 3.72 7.71 -4.17
N PHE A 49 4.83 7.49 -3.47
CA PHE A 49 6.18 7.71 -4.01
C PHE A 49 6.80 6.45 -4.66
N ILE A 50 6.27 5.27 -4.34
CA ILE A 50 6.92 3.98 -4.68
C ILE A 50 6.08 3.17 -5.65
N ALA A 51 4.78 3.06 -5.42
CA ALA A 51 3.87 2.27 -6.23
C ALA A 51 3.56 2.96 -7.57
N ASN A 52 3.21 2.16 -8.57
CA ASN A 52 2.76 2.67 -9.87
C ASN A 52 1.35 3.29 -9.77
N ASP A 53 0.51 2.80 -8.86
CA ASP A 53 -0.79 3.39 -8.55
C ASP A 53 -1.21 3.01 -7.11
N VAL A 54 -2.03 3.86 -6.50
CA VAL A 54 -2.61 3.64 -5.16
C VAL A 54 -4.12 3.84 -5.24
N ILE A 55 -4.87 2.74 -5.14
CA ILE A 55 -6.31 2.73 -5.45
C ILE A 55 -7.13 2.13 -4.31
N THR A 56 -8.45 2.29 -4.39
CA THR A 56 -9.40 1.63 -3.48
C THR A 56 -9.73 0.22 -3.96
N THR A 57 -10.26 -0.61 -3.07
CA THR A 57 -10.71 -1.97 -3.37
C THR A 57 -11.79 -1.95 -4.45
N ALA A 58 -12.69 -0.97 -4.40
CA ALA A 58 -13.73 -0.81 -5.41
C ALA A 58 -13.15 -0.53 -6.81
N GLU A 59 -12.09 0.27 -6.90
CA GLU A 59 -11.37 0.52 -8.16
C GLU A 59 -10.60 -0.71 -8.62
N ALA A 60 -9.95 -1.44 -7.71
CA ALA A 60 -9.25 -2.67 -8.04
C ALA A 60 -10.19 -3.71 -8.66
N VAL A 61 -11.36 -3.94 -8.04
CA VAL A 61 -12.39 -4.86 -8.55
C VAL A 61 -12.88 -4.47 -9.94
N ARG A 62 -13.04 -3.17 -10.23
CA ARG A 62 -13.44 -2.68 -11.56
C ARG A 62 -12.40 -2.93 -12.64
N ARG A 63 -11.12 -3.06 -12.29
CA ARG A 63 -10.00 -3.26 -13.23
C ARG A 63 -9.68 -4.74 -13.48
N LEU A 64 -10.27 -5.66 -12.71
CA LEU A 64 -10.05 -7.10 -12.93
C LEU A 64 -10.66 -7.53 -14.28
N PRO A 65 -9.93 -8.32 -15.08
CA PRO A 65 -10.48 -8.92 -16.28
C PRO A 65 -11.55 -9.96 -15.93
N GLU A 66 -12.47 -10.22 -16.88
CA GLU A 66 -13.46 -11.31 -16.76
C GLU A 66 -12.83 -12.70 -16.88
#